data_AF-A0A7Y7P3I5-F1
#
_entry.id   AF-A0A7Y7P3I5-F1
#
_cell.length_a   1.000
_cell.length_b   1.000
_cell.length_c   1.000
_cell.angle_alpha   90.00
_cell.angle_beta   90.00
_cell.angle_gamma   90.00
#
_symmetry.space_group_name_H-M   'P 1'
#
loop_
_entity.id
_entity.type
_entity.pdbx_description
1 polymer ?
#
loop_
_entity_poly.entity_id
_entity_poly.type
_entity_poly.pdbx_seq_one_letter_code
_entity_poly.pdbx_strand_id
1 'polypeptide(L)' 'MLFDENDNLIVDGWMEFILEGDFFIAFWKFLEIYENGKCVFDKNDGLIPEHVKMKLPDSIKHLYTDTVKGRL' A
#
# COMPACT_ATOMS: atom_id res chain seq x y z
N MET A 1 11.71 -2.92 1.28
CA MET A 1 12.44 -4.18 0.94
C MET A 1 12.47 -5.15 2.11
N LEU A 2 12.25 -6.44 1.82
CA LEU A 2 12.39 -7.60 2.70
C LEU A 2 13.16 -8.68 1.94
N PHE A 3 14.15 -9.28 2.59
CA PHE A 3 15.01 -10.34 2.04
C PHE A 3 14.84 -11.64 2.83
N ASP A 4 15.06 -12.78 2.19
CA ASP A 4 15.12 -14.09 2.86
C ASP A 4 16.49 -14.34 3.52
N GLU A 5 16.68 -15.53 4.08
CA GLU A 5 17.94 -15.95 4.71
C GLU A 5 19.11 -16.12 3.73
N ASN A 6 18.84 -16.10 2.42
CA ASN A 6 19.81 -16.27 1.34
C ASN A 6 20.05 -14.96 0.57
N ASP A 7 19.66 -13.80 1.14
CA ASP A 7 19.73 -12.47 0.52
C ASP A 7 18.90 -12.32 -0.77
N ASN A 8 17.89 -13.18 -1.01
CA ASN A 8 16.97 -12.97 -2.12
C ASN A 8 15.92 -11.92 -1.73
N LEU A 9 15.69 -10.94 -2.62
CA LEU A 9 14.57 -10.00 -2.46
C LEU A 9 13.26 -10.77 -2.54
N ILE A 10 12.43 -10.68 -1.50
CA ILE A 10 11.08 -11.28 -1.45
C ILE A 10 10.02 -10.21 -1.69
N VAL A 11 10.18 -9.03 -1.10
CA VAL A 11 9.18 -7.96 -1.17
C VAL A 11 9.88 -6.62 -1.30
N ASP A 12 9.41 -5.78 -2.21
CA ASP A 12 9.70 -4.36 -2.18
C ASP A 12 8.41 -3.55 -2.19
N GLY A 13 8.44 -2.34 -1.66
CA GLY A 13 7.24 -1.54 -1.57
C GLY A 13 7.42 -0.25 -0.80
N TRP A 14 6.38 0.57 -0.92
CA TRP A 14 6.25 1.84 -0.22
C TRP A 14 5.01 1.79 0.67
N MET A 15 5.22 2.02 1.97
CA MET A 15 4.14 2.17 2.92
C MET A 15 3.64 3.62 2.96
N GLU A 16 2.34 3.78 3.15
CA GLU A 16 1.68 5.03 3.46
C GLU A 16 0.89 4.87 4.75
N PHE A 17 0.56 5.97 5.41
CA PHE A 17 -0.28 5.94 6.61
C PHE A 17 -1.34 7.04 6.63
N ILE A 18 -2.41 6.77 7.37
CA ILE A 18 -3.44 7.74 7.73
C ILE A 18 -3.46 7.84 9.25
N LEU A 19 -3.35 9.07 9.75
CA LEU A 19 -3.44 9.42 11.16
C LEU A 19 -4.51 10.51 11.32
N GLU A 20 -5.59 10.19 12.04
CA GLU A 20 -6.67 11.12 12.35
C GLU A 20 -7.12 10.93 13.80
N GLY A 21 -6.87 11.91 14.67
CA GLY A 21 -7.14 11.77 16.10
C GLY A 21 -6.45 10.53 16.67
N ASP A 22 -7.23 9.63 17.26
CA ASP A 22 -6.76 8.35 17.82
C ASP A 22 -6.76 7.20 16.79
N PHE A 23 -7.20 7.44 15.55
CA PHE A 23 -7.19 6.44 14.49
C PHE A 23 -5.86 6.44 13.73
N PHE A 24 -5.22 5.28 13.64
CA PHE A 24 -4.01 5.07 12.86
C PHE A 24 -4.12 3.81 12.01
N ILE A 25 -3.79 3.92 10.72
CA ILE A 25 -3.64 2.78 9.83
C ILE A 25 -2.45 2.99 8.89
N ALA A 26 -1.57 1.98 8.80
CA ALA A 26 -0.50 1.92 7.82
C ALA A 26 -0.80 0.82 6.81
N PHE A 27 -0.49 1.06 5.54
CA PHE A 27 -0.77 0.15 4.44
C PHE A 27 0.26 0.27 3.32
N TRP A 28 0.37 -0.78 2.51
CA TRP A 28 1.20 -0.74 1.30
C TRP A 28 0.51 0.03 0.19
N LYS A 29 1.07 1.18 -0.18
CA LYS A 29 0.62 1.98 -1.32
C LYS A 29 1.18 1.42 -2.62
N PHE A 30 2.45 1.01 -2.59
CA PHE A 30 3.10 0.26 -3.65
C PHE A 30 3.66 -1.04 -3.06
N LEU A 31 3.53 -2.15 -3.77
CA LEU A 31 3.98 -3.47 -3.31
C LEU A 31 4.33 -4.36 -4.50
N GLU A 32 5.56 -4.87 -4.51
CA GLU A 32 6.05 -5.88 -5.43
C GLU A 32 6.47 -7.11 -4.63
N ILE A 33 6.06 -8.29 -5.07
CA ILE A 33 6.46 -9.58 -4.47
C ILE A 33 7.25 -10.36 -5.51
N TYR A 34 8.35 -10.93 -5.06
CA TYR A 34 9.32 -11.63 -5.86
C TYR A 34 9.40 -13.10 -5.45
N GLU A 35 9.43 -14.00 -6.43
CA GLU A 35 9.75 -15.41 -6.27
C GLU A 35 10.86 -15.79 -7.24
N ASN A 36 11.94 -16.41 -6.75
CA ASN A 36 13.10 -16.80 -7.55
C ASN A 36 13.65 -15.66 -8.43
N GLY A 37 13.69 -14.44 -7.87
CA GLY A 37 14.18 -13.23 -8.56
C GLY A 37 13.23 -12.66 -9.62
N LYS A 38 12.00 -13.17 -9.75
CA LYS A 38 10.98 -12.65 -10.67
C LYS A 38 9.82 -12.04 -9.91
N CYS A 39 9.35 -10.87 -10.34
CA CYS A 39 8.14 -10.28 -9.80
C CYS A 39 6.92 -11.15 -10.18
N VAL A 40 6.20 -11.62 -9.16
CA VAL A 40 4.98 -12.45 -9.30
C VAL A 40 3.71 -11.70 -8.92
N PHE A 41 3.83 -10.58 -8.21
CA PHE A 41 2.73 -9.69 -7.86
C PHE A 41 3.21 -8.25 -7.84
N ASP A 42 2.41 -7.34 -8.41
CA ASP A 42 2.67 -5.91 -8.43
C ASP A 42 1.37 -5.14 -8.15
N LYS A 43 1.41 -4.29 -7.13
CA LYS A 43 0.44 -3.23 -6.85
C LYS A 43 1.10 -1.87 -7.17
N ASN A 44 0.84 -1.36 -8.37
CA ASN A 44 1.39 -0.09 -8.85
C ASN A 44 0.37 1.04 -9.10
N ASP A 45 -0.90 0.81 -8.77
CA ASP A 45 -1.98 1.78 -8.99
C ASP A 45 -1.87 3.03 -8.09
N GLY A 46 -1.09 2.95 -7.00
CA GLY A 46 -0.93 4.02 -6.01
C GLY A 46 -2.20 4.33 -5.20
N LEU A 47 -3.26 3.54 -5.37
CA LEU A 47 -4.55 3.72 -4.72
C LEU A 47 -4.57 3.11 -3.32
N ILE A 48 -5.50 3.56 -2.48
CA ILE A 48 -5.71 2.93 -1.17
C ILE A 48 -6.42 1.60 -1.40
N PRO A 49 -5.92 0.46 -0.89
CA PRO A 49 -6.61 -0.81 -1.03
C PRO A 49 -8.05 -0.76 -0.49
N GLU A 50 -9.01 -1.39 -1.18
CA GLU A 50 -10.42 -1.39 -0.76
C GLU A 50 -10.62 -1.87 0.68
N HIS A 51 -9.90 -2.93 1.08
CA HIS A 51 -9.96 -3.44 2.44
C HIS A 51 -9.41 -2.46 3.50
N VAL A 52 -8.58 -1.49 3.11
CA VAL A 52 -8.13 -0.38 3.96
C VAL A 52 -9.20 0.70 4.03
N LYS A 53 -9.81 1.08 2.89
CA LYS A 53 -10.94 2.04 2.86
C LYS A 53 -12.10 1.60 3.73
N MET A 54 -12.42 0.30 3.72
CA MET A 54 -13.47 -0.28 4.55
C MET A 54 -13.20 -0.15 6.06
N LYS A 55 -11.94 -0.01 6.48
CA LYS A 55 -11.54 0.18 7.88
C LYS A 55 -11.51 1.63 8.33
N LEU A 56 -11.62 2.58 7.40
CA LEU A 56 -11.63 4.00 7.75
C LEU A 56 -12.90 4.35 8.56
N PRO A 57 -12.80 5.24 9.56
CA PRO A 57 -13.97 5.84 10.19
C PRO A 57 -14.84 6.58 9.17
N ASP A 58 -16.17 6.50 9.33
CA ASP A 58 -17.11 7.16 8.42
C ASP A 58 -16.91 8.68 8.35
N SER A 59 -16.44 9.29 9.46
CA SER A 59 -16.12 10.71 9.53
C SER A 59 -15.03 11.14 8.56
N ILE A 60 -14.12 10.24 8.12
CA ILE A 60 -12.99 10.59 7.25
C ILE A 60 -13.00 9.89 5.89
N LYS A 61 -13.86 8.90 5.66
CA LYS A 61 -13.92 8.16 4.38
C LYS A 61 -13.96 9.07 3.15
N HIS A 62 -14.71 10.17 3.23
CA HIS A 62 -14.87 11.14 2.14
C HIS A 62 -13.57 11.89 1.77
N LEU A 63 -12.58 11.95 2.66
CA LEU A 63 -11.27 12.56 2.38
C LEU A 63 -10.38 11.64 1.52
N TYR A 64 -10.73 10.36 1.46
CA TYR A 64 -9.93 9.29 0.86
C TYR A 64 -10.68 8.58 -0.28
N THR A 65 -11.69 9.23 -0.86
CA THR A 65 -12.29 8.78 -2.13
C THR A 65 -11.33 9.11 -3.27
N ASP A 66 -10.66 8.09 -3.80
CA ASP A 66 -9.61 8.23 -4.81
C ASP A 66 -10.00 9.19 -5.94
N THR A 67 -9.29 10.31 -6.05
CA THR A 67 -9.22 11.06 -7.30
C THR A 67 -7.85 10.77 -7.89
N VAL A 68 -7.82 10.00 -8.98
CA VAL A 68 -6.63 9.89 -9.82
C VAL A 68 -6.41 11.27 -10.45
N LYS A 69 -5.63 12.13 -9.81
CA LYS A 69 -5.00 13.27 -10.50
C LYS A 69 -3.84 12.69 -11.29
N GLY A 70 -3.99 12.71 -12.61
CA GLY A 70 -3.02 12.18 -13.56
C GLY A 70 -1.59 12.60 -13.25
N ARG A 71 -0.68 11.64 -13.43
CA ARG A 71 0.77 11.88 -13.52
C ARG A 71 1.03 13.02 -14.52
N LEU A 72 1.85 13.99 -14.08
CA LEU A 72 2.52 14.98 -14.93
C LEU A 72 3.37 14.27 -16.01
#